data_AF-A0A323VD01-F1
#
_entry.id   AF-A0A323VD01-F1
#
_cell.length_a   1.000
_cell.length_b   1.000
_cell.length_c   1.000
_cell.angle_alpha   90.00
_cell.angle_beta   90.00
_cell.angle_gamma   90.00
#
_symmetry.space_group_name_H-M   'P 1'
#
loop_
_entity.id
_entity.type
_entity.pdbx_description
1 polymer ?
#
loop_
_entity_poly.entity_id
_entity_poly.type
_entity_poly.pdbx_seq_one_letter_code
_entity_poly.pdbx_strand_id
1 'polypeptide(L)'
;MDLLDVESELRSHLTTRPAPRAPEGLVERTRVLHRRRRRHQAAVAGAGLAVALLFGSVPVLRAALPDVGTADDAAAPPRVATQSLYELPTRGSLAGDAAWLQGVAALPWRADELEEGTSPPVGSHRVTWAGDVAGSRVALVLGDQDGRLSGTWFTGPAGAEPGGMTQATGAYRVLRNQPLTLVDAPDGGASGLLVVVGLPGDTVEYVAGTTVTAAGTEQVDRRQLPGADGAAAGAIGDPRALAGRPRVAVLRGGQELSSMSYALTDRAEAFVQAPVEPLADPRGLRGRVSEELLQSTLRSAVSLYGIDTDVSTPVLLAAAPSSDGQGGTVLVGLTFPSGATLLSVGSSAVTSDQSSVSTHTGTQPAGTPLPDQVLAVPLGGRVALSGPADAVSAELLGADGAPLATVPLSAGSGVGTTGSTATAARFRGADGTVLAEVGVRELGS
;
A
#
# COMPACT_ATOMS: atom_id res chain seq x y z
N MET A 1 -2.94 36.48 -24.97
CA MET A 1 -4.03 36.71 -24.00
C MET A 1 -3.36 37.32 -22.79
N ASP A 2 -3.67 38.58 -22.51
CA ASP A 2 -2.92 39.42 -21.56
C ASP A 2 -3.37 39.10 -20.13
N LEU A 3 -2.44 39.00 -19.18
CA LEU A 3 -2.71 38.60 -17.78
C LEU A 3 -3.69 39.55 -17.08
N LEU A 4 -3.72 40.80 -17.53
CA LEU A 4 -4.63 41.84 -17.06
C LEU A 4 -6.09 41.60 -17.49
N ASP A 5 -6.32 40.94 -18.62
CA ASP A 5 -7.66 40.64 -19.14
C ASP A 5 -8.34 39.56 -18.31
N VAL A 6 -7.57 38.55 -17.88
CA VAL A 6 -8.04 37.46 -17.01
C VAL A 6 -8.44 37.96 -15.62
N GLU A 7 -7.69 38.90 -15.05
CA GLU A 7 -7.99 39.48 -13.74
C GLU A 7 -9.28 40.33 -13.78
N SER A 8 -9.47 41.09 -14.88
CA SER A 8 -10.67 41.91 -15.07
C SER A 8 -11.91 41.04 -15.28
N GLU A 9 -11.79 39.97 -16.08
CA GLU A 9 -12.86 39.00 -16.33
C GLU A 9 -13.25 38.24 -15.04
N LEU A 10 -12.27 37.86 -14.21
CA LEU A 10 -12.51 37.24 -12.90
C LEU A 10 -13.21 38.18 -11.92
N ARG A 11 -12.81 39.46 -11.84
CA ARG A 11 -13.48 40.45 -10.97
C ARG A 11 -14.92 40.72 -11.41
N SER A 12 -15.16 40.79 -12.72
CA SER A 12 -16.51 40.93 -13.28
C SER A 12 -17.38 39.72 -12.91
N HIS A 13 -16.88 38.50 -13.14
CA HIS A 13 -17.62 37.28 -12.84
C HIS A 13 -17.93 37.08 -11.34
N LEU A 14 -17.04 37.53 -10.45
CA LEU A 14 -17.23 37.42 -9.00
C LEU A 14 -18.25 38.43 -8.44
N THR A 15 -18.44 39.59 -9.08
CA THR A 15 -19.41 40.61 -8.61
C THR A 15 -20.84 40.32 -9.02
N THR A 16 -21.06 39.55 -10.10
CA THR A 16 -22.41 39.22 -10.59
C THR A 16 -23.02 37.95 -10.01
N ARG A 17 -22.27 37.13 -9.26
CA ARG A 17 -22.82 35.92 -8.63
C ARG A 17 -23.42 36.25 -7.26
N PRO A 18 -24.73 36.01 -7.02
CA PRO A 18 -25.30 36.13 -5.69
C PRO A 18 -24.55 35.19 -4.75
N ALA A 19 -24.06 35.73 -3.63
CA ALA A 19 -23.30 34.95 -2.65
C ALA A 19 -24.11 33.71 -2.23
N PRO A 20 -23.55 32.49 -2.37
CA PRO A 20 -24.24 31.30 -1.91
C PRO A 20 -24.56 31.46 -0.43
N ARG A 21 -25.83 31.21 -0.06
CA ARG A 21 -26.26 31.24 1.34
C ARG A 21 -25.33 30.32 2.13
N ALA A 22 -24.72 30.87 3.18
CA ALA A 22 -23.84 30.11 4.05
C ALA A 22 -24.57 28.85 4.53
N PRO A 23 -23.99 27.64 4.34
CA PRO A 23 -24.60 26.40 4.82
C PRO A 23 -24.98 26.52 6.29
N GLU A 24 -26.21 26.11 6.62
CA GLU A 24 -26.63 26.02 8.02
C GLU A 24 -25.65 25.13 8.79
N GLY A 25 -25.16 25.62 9.93
CA GLY A 25 -24.15 24.92 10.73
C GLY A 25 -22.68 25.23 10.41
N LEU A 26 -22.37 26.14 9.48
CA LEU A 26 -20.98 26.58 9.24
C LEU A 26 -20.37 27.25 10.49
N VAL A 27 -21.19 27.96 11.27
CA VAL A 27 -20.80 28.52 12.58
C VAL A 27 -20.49 27.42 13.60
N GLU A 28 -21.23 26.31 13.57
CA GLU A 28 -21.02 25.20 14.51
C GLU A 28 -19.82 24.34 14.11
N ARG A 29 -19.63 24.07 12.80
CA ARG A 29 -18.42 23.42 12.27
C ARG A 29 -17.15 24.25 12.53
N THR A 30 -17.22 25.57 12.33
CA THR A 30 -16.08 26.45 12.65
C THR A 30 -15.80 26.47 14.15
N ARG A 31 -16.82 26.49 15.02
CA ARG A 31 -16.64 26.37 16.48
C ARG A 31 -16.01 25.03 16.91
N VAL A 32 -16.43 23.91 16.34
CA VAL A 32 -15.87 22.57 16.64
C VAL A 32 -14.40 22.48 16.20
N LEU A 33 -14.08 22.95 14.99
CA LEU A 33 -12.70 23.02 14.50
C LEU A 33 -11.84 23.97 15.34
N HIS A 34 -12.38 25.11 15.77
CA HIS A 34 -11.66 26.06 16.62
C HIS A 34 -11.38 25.49 18.02
N ARG A 35 -12.32 24.72 18.60
CA ARG A 35 -12.10 24.02 19.88
C ARG A 35 -11.04 22.92 19.76
N ARG A 36 -11.03 22.12 18.68
CA ARG A 36 -9.97 21.14 18.42
C ARG A 36 -8.61 21.82 18.22
N ARG A 37 -8.56 22.91 17.47
CA ARG A 37 -7.32 23.68 17.24
C ARG A 37 -6.79 24.32 18.51
N ARG A 38 -7.65 24.86 19.39
CA ARG A 38 -7.25 25.36 20.72
C ARG A 38 -6.73 24.25 21.64
N ARG A 39 -7.32 23.04 21.62
CA ARG A 39 -6.80 21.90 22.40
C ARG A 39 -5.43 21.43 21.90
N HIS A 40 -5.23 21.40 20.58
CA HIS A 40 -3.91 21.12 20.00
C HIS A 40 -2.89 22.23 20.29
N GLN A 41 -3.29 23.51 20.20
CA GLN A 41 -2.40 24.62 20.55
C GLN A 41 -2.05 24.64 22.05
N ALA A 42 -2.98 24.26 22.93
CA ALA A 42 -2.69 24.09 24.35
C ALA A 42 -1.75 22.90 24.62
N ALA A 43 -1.91 21.79 23.89
CA ALA A 43 -1.00 20.64 23.98
C ALA A 43 0.40 20.95 23.44
N VAL A 44 0.51 21.69 22.34
CA VAL A 44 1.79 22.14 21.76
C VAL A 44 2.46 23.20 22.64
N ALA A 45 1.70 24.11 23.25
CA ALA A 45 2.22 25.06 24.23
C ALA A 45 2.71 24.35 25.52
N GLY A 46 2.01 23.30 25.96
CA GLY A 46 2.43 22.47 27.10
C GLY A 46 3.70 21.67 26.80
N ALA A 47 3.80 21.06 25.61
CA ALA A 47 5.01 20.37 25.17
C ALA A 47 6.19 21.35 25.00
N GLY A 48 5.93 22.55 24.46
CA GLY A 48 6.92 23.63 24.35
C GLY A 48 7.41 24.12 25.71
N LEU A 49 6.53 24.21 26.72
CA LEU A 49 6.92 24.59 28.09
C LEU A 49 7.74 23.48 28.77
N ALA A 50 7.40 22.21 28.55
CA ALA A 50 8.18 21.07 29.06
C ALA A 50 9.57 21.01 28.41
N VAL A 51 9.67 21.26 27.10
CA VAL A 51 10.93 21.39 26.37
C VAL A 51 11.70 22.63 26.86
N ALA A 52 11.05 23.78 27.04
CA ALA A 52 11.71 24.98 27.56
C ALA A 52 12.17 24.83 29.02
N LEU A 53 11.49 24.04 29.86
CA LEU A 53 11.94 23.70 31.21
C LEU A 53 13.08 22.67 31.20
N LEU A 54 13.08 21.72 30.25
CA LEU A 54 14.17 20.76 30.03
C LEU A 54 15.43 21.41 29.44
N PHE A 55 15.28 22.39 28.54
CA PHE A 55 16.42 23.12 27.95
C PHE A 55 16.83 24.35 28.75
N GLY A 56 15.92 24.97 29.51
CA GLY A 56 16.18 26.12 30.38
C GLY A 56 16.85 25.78 31.72
N SER A 57 16.89 24.51 32.11
CA SER A 57 17.64 24.03 33.28
C SER A 57 19.10 23.66 32.97
N VAL A 58 19.48 23.63 31.69
CA VAL A 58 20.85 23.31 31.24
C VAL A 58 21.89 24.43 31.49
N PRO A 59 21.58 25.74 31.50
CA PRO A 59 22.61 26.77 31.68
C PRO A 59 23.28 26.74 33.06
N VAL A 60 22.58 26.29 34.11
CA VAL A 60 23.09 26.33 35.50
C VAL A 60 23.97 25.12 35.82
N LEU A 61 23.75 23.96 35.18
CA LEU A 61 24.63 22.79 35.33
C LEU A 61 25.94 22.89 34.55
N ARG A 62 26.03 23.80 33.55
CA ARG A 62 27.30 24.05 32.83
C ARG A 62 28.34 24.79 33.66
N ALA A 63 27.95 25.51 34.72
CA ALA A 63 28.90 26.23 35.58
C ALA A 63 29.54 25.35 36.68
N ALA A 64 29.07 24.12 36.87
CA ALA A 64 29.61 23.17 37.84
C ALA A 64 30.39 22.00 37.19
N LEU A 65 30.46 21.96 35.86
CA LEU A 65 31.26 20.97 35.15
C LEU A 65 32.70 21.51 35.04
N PRO A 66 33.72 20.72 35.43
CA PRO A 66 35.12 21.11 35.28
C PRO A 66 35.38 21.43 33.81
N ASP A 67 36.17 22.48 33.58
CA ASP A 67 36.59 22.97 32.27
C ASP A 67 37.13 21.80 31.44
N VAL A 68 36.26 21.22 30.60
CA VAL A 68 36.64 20.12 29.72
C VAL A 68 37.39 20.83 28.60
N GLY A 69 38.72 20.87 28.77
CA GLY A 69 39.63 21.54 27.86
C GLY A 69 39.23 21.28 26.42
N THR A 70 39.30 22.33 25.61
CA THR A 70 39.23 22.30 24.15
C THR A 70 39.72 20.95 23.65
N ALA A 71 38.77 20.09 23.29
CA ALA A 71 39.07 18.80 22.70
C ALA A 71 39.73 19.12 21.37
N ASP A 72 41.08 19.12 21.39
CA ASP A 72 41.94 18.90 20.25
C ASP A 72 41.23 17.94 19.29
N ASP A 73 41.18 18.33 18.02
CA ASP A 73 40.73 17.56 16.85
C ASP A 73 40.66 16.04 17.11
N ALA A 74 39.58 15.60 17.76
CA ALA A 74 39.33 14.20 17.99
C ALA A 74 38.95 13.65 16.62
N ALA A 75 39.97 13.15 15.91
CA ALA A 75 39.87 12.61 14.57
C ALA A 75 38.58 11.82 14.45
N ALA A 76 37.71 12.25 13.53
CA ALA A 76 36.43 11.60 13.31
C ALA A 76 36.67 10.09 13.25
N PRO A 77 35.92 9.28 14.02
CA PRO A 77 36.18 7.86 14.10
C PRO A 77 36.26 7.30 12.67
N PRO A 78 37.28 6.48 12.36
CA PRO A 78 37.52 6.01 11.01
C PRO A 78 36.22 5.42 10.48
N ARG A 79 35.73 5.98 9.37
CA ARG A 79 34.53 5.45 8.70
C ARG A 79 34.89 4.04 8.25
N VAL A 80 34.32 3.03 8.93
CA VAL A 80 34.43 1.65 8.48
C VAL A 80 33.90 1.61 7.06
N ALA A 81 34.75 1.24 6.10
CA ALA A 81 34.36 1.11 4.70
C ALA A 81 33.18 0.14 4.66
N THR A 82 31.99 0.67 4.35
CA THR A 82 30.79 -0.15 4.25
C THR A 82 30.88 -0.86 2.91
N GLN A 83 30.95 -2.19 2.96
CA GLN A 83 30.98 -3.05 1.79
C GLN A 83 29.84 -2.67 0.83
N SER A 84 30.16 -2.47 -0.45
CA SER A 84 29.18 -2.09 -1.46
C SER A 84 28.78 -3.26 -2.34
N LEU A 85 27.50 -3.39 -2.67
CA LEU A 85 26.99 -4.36 -3.65
C LEU A 85 27.72 -4.30 -5.00
N TYR A 86 28.16 -3.10 -5.40
CA TYR A 86 28.89 -2.83 -6.64
C TYR A 86 30.31 -3.42 -6.68
N GLU A 87 30.93 -3.57 -5.51
CA GLU A 87 32.29 -4.10 -5.35
C GLU A 87 32.33 -5.63 -5.24
N LEU A 88 31.16 -6.26 -5.03
CA LEU A 88 31.03 -7.70 -4.87
C LEU A 88 31.12 -8.42 -6.22
N PRO A 89 31.64 -9.67 -6.24
CA PRO A 89 31.60 -10.49 -7.44
C PRO A 89 30.16 -10.78 -7.88
N THR A 90 29.97 -11.07 -9.17
CA THR A 90 28.67 -11.53 -9.68
C THR A 90 28.26 -12.82 -8.96
N ARG A 91 26.98 -12.95 -8.62
CA ARG A 91 26.38 -14.17 -8.03
C ARG A 91 25.27 -14.73 -8.93
N GLY A 92 24.82 -15.94 -8.63
CA GLY A 92 23.81 -16.66 -9.40
C GLY A 92 24.42 -17.67 -10.37
N SER A 93 23.56 -18.40 -11.08
CA SER A 93 23.98 -19.54 -11.92
C SER A 93 24.82 -19.15 -13.14
N LEU A 94 24.83 -17.87 -13.53
CA LEU A 94 25.62 -17.35 -14.65
C LEU A 94 26.84 -16.53 -14.20
N ALA A 95 27.20 -16.55 -12.91
CA ALA A 95 28.33 -15.79 -12.39
C ALA A 95 29.69 -16.14 -13.05
N GLY A 96 29.82 -17.35 -13.62
CA GLY A 96 31.03 -17.80 -14.31
C GLY A 96 31.10 -17.49 -15.80
N ASP A 97 30.03 -16.97 -16.41
CA ASP A 97 29.96 -16.73 -17.85
C ASP A 97 30.40 -15.31 -18.22
N ALA A 98 31.72 -15.09 -18.24
CA ALA A 98 32.28 -13.76 -18.45
C ALA A 98 31.84 -13.10 -19.77
N ALA A 99 31.67 -13.87 -20.84
CA ALA A 99 31.26 -13.35 -22.15
C ALA A 99 29.80 -12.87 -22.10
N TRP A 100 28.92 -13.67 -21.50
CA TRP A 100 27.52 -13.29 -21.32
C TRP A 100 27.38 -12.06 -20.41
N LEU A 101 28.09 -12.04 -19.28
CA LEU A 101 28.08 -10.92 -18.33
C LEU A 101 28.55 -9.61 -18.98
N GLN A 102 29.60 -9.66 -19.80
CA GLN A 102 30.07 -8.48 -20.55
C GLN A 102 29.02 -7.99 -21.56
N GLY A 103 28.37 -8.92 -22.26
CA GLY A 103 27.30 -8.59 -23.21
C GLY A 103 26.12 -7.90 -22.54
N VAL A 104 25.68 -8.40 -21.37
CA VAL A 104 24.56 -7.80 -20.61
C VAL A 104 24.94 -6.46 -19.99
N ALA A 105 26.15 -6.33 -19.45
CA ALA A 105 26.64 -5.05 -18.95
C ALA A 105 26.67 -3.95 -20.04
N ALA A 106 26.87 -4.33 -21.29
CA ALA A 106 26.91 -3.41 -22.43
C ALA A 106 25.51 -3.00 -22.96
N LEU A 107 24.42 -3.58 -22.46
CA LEU A 107 23.08 -3.24 -22.91
C LEU A 107 22.72 -1.78 -22.55
N PRO A 108 21.99 -1.08 -23.44
CA PRO A 108 21.56 0.28 -23.18
C PRO A 108 20.56 0.34 -22.03
N TRP A 109 20.70 1.35 -21.17
CA TRP A 109 19.72 1.65 -20.15
C TRP A 109 18.77 2.74 -20.67
N ARG A 110 17.48 2.50 -20.57
CA ARG A 110 16.43 3.51 -20.70
C ARG A 110 16.37 4.25 -19.36
N ALA A 111 16.50 5.57 -19.43
CA ALA A 111 16.25 6.43 -18.28
C ALA A 111 14.79 6.29 -17.87
N ASP A 112 14.54 6.33 -16.56
CA ASP A 112 13.19 6.56 -16.06
C ASP A 112 12.80 8.01 -16.39
N GLU A 113 11.56 8.24 -16.81
CA GLU A 113 11.05 9.57 -17.21
C GLU A 113 11.16 10.59 -16.07
N LEU A 114 11.21 10.10 -14.83
CA LEU A 114 11.23 10.92 -13.62
C LEU A 114 12.63 11.42 -13.21
N GLU A 115 13.72 10.85 -13.74
CA GLU A 115 15.08 11.27 -13.37
C GLU A 115 16.01 11.36 -14.60
N GLU A 116 15.94 12.47 -15.34
CA GLU A 116 16.88 12.80 -16.40
C GLU A 116 18.34 12.78 -15.88
N GLY A 117 19.24 12.09 -16.62
CA GLY A 117 20.68 12.07 -16.32
C GLY A 117 21.14 10.98 -15.35
N THR A 118 20.32 9.95 -15.11
CA THR A 118 20.63 8.84 -14.17
C THR A 118 21.37 7.66 -14.78
N SER A 119 21.49 7.59 -16.11
CA SER A 119 22.18 6.47 -16.75
C SER A 119 23.70 6.64 -16.58
N PRO A 120 24.36 5.75 -15.82
CA PRO A 120 25.81 5.76 -15.70
C PRO A 120 26.48 5.43 -17.05
N PRO A 121 27.77 5.77 -17.24
CA PRO A 121 28.48 5.40 -18.45
C PRO A 121 28.63 3.88 -18.55
N VAL A 122 28.47 3.32 -19.75
CA VAL A 122 28.56 1.85 -19.99
C VAL A 122 29.83 1.22 -19.42
N GLY A 123 30.95 1.96 -19.43
CA GLY A 123 32.22 1.49 -18.86
C GLY A 123 32.22 1.30 -17.34
N SER A 124 31.22 1.83 -16.61
CA SER A 124 31.03 1.60 -15.18
C SER A 124 29.95 0.54 -14.89
N HIS A 125 29.33 -0.05 -15.89
CA HIS A 125 28.34 -1.10 -15.68
C HIS A 125 28.99 -2.38 -15.16
N ARG A 126 28.37 -2.99 -14.14
CA ARG A 126 28.78 -4.25 -13.53
C ARG A 126 27.55 -5.11 -13.25
N VAL A 127 27.58 -6.36 -13.70
CA VAL A 127 26.54 -7.33 -13.36
C VAL A 127 26.79 -7.84 -11.95
N THR A 128 25.89 -7.57 -11.02
CA THR A 128 26.03 -8.02 -9.62
C THR A 128 25.36 -9.35 -9.35
N TRP A 129 24.33 -9.68 -10.14
CA TRP A 129 23.65 -10.97 -10.09
C TRP A 129 23.18 -11.37 -11.48
N ALA A 130 23.31 -12.65 -11.83
CA ALA A 130 22.82 -13.23 -13.08
C ALA A 130 22.49 -14.72 -12.92
N GLY A 131 21.32 -15.12 -13.42
CA GLY A 131 20.90 -16.52 -13.38
C GLY A 131 19.59 -16.82 -14.08
N ASP A 132 19.38 -18.11 -14.33
CA ASP A 132 18.08 -18.65 -14.74
C ASP A 132 17.25 -19.02 -13.50
N VAL A 133 16.03 -18.50 -13.41
CA VAL A 133 15.10 -18.65 -12.29
C VAL A 133 13.69 -18.85 -12.83
N ALA A 134 13.04 -19.97 -12.47
CA ALA A 134 11.65 -20.26 -12.83
C ALA A 134 11.32 -20.13 -14.33
N GLY A 135 12.25 -20.50 -15.21
CA GLY A 135 12.06 -20.42 -16.67
C GLY A 135 12.41 -19.07 -17.30
N SER A 136 12.81 -18.08 -16.50
CA SER A 136 13.31 -16.79 -16.96
C SER A 136 14.81 -16.66 -16.72
N ARG A 137 15.51 -15.94 -17.60
CA ARG A 137 16.85 -15.43 -17.35
C ARG A 137 16.74 -14.03 -16.80
N VAL A 138 17.48 -13.74 -15.72
CA VAL A 138 17.43 -12.45 -15.02
C VAL A 138 18.86 -11.96 -14.77
N ALA A 139 19.07 -10.64 -14.83
CA ALA A 139 20.31 -10.00 -14.41
C ALA A 139 20.07 -8.66 -13.74
N LEU A 140 20.89 -8.33 -12.74
CA LEU A 140 20.99 -7.01 -12.13
C LEU A 140 22.28 -6.36 -12.58
N VAL A 141 22.17 -5.19 -13.23
CA VAL A 141 23.32 -4.39 -13.62
C VAL A 141 23.34 -3.11 -12.79
N LEU A 142 24.46 -2.85 -12.15
CA LEU A 142 24.71 -1.62 -11.42
C LEU A 142 25.73 -0.78 -12.18
N GLY A 143 25.64 0.54 -12.07
CA GLY A 143 26.65 1.45 -12.61
C GLY A 143 26.87 2.63 -11.68
N ASP A 144 28.12 3.08 -11.60
CA ASP A 144 28.54 4.19 -10.74
C ASP A 144 28.88 5.39 -11.62
N GLN A 145 28.37 6.56 -11.25
CA GLN A 145 28.73 7.84 -11.85
C GLN A 145 28.96 8.84 -10.72
N ASP A 146 30.20 9.30 -10.57
CA ASP A 146 30.60 10.27 -9.55
C ASP A 146 30.20 9.86 -8.13
N GLY A 147 30.31 8.56 -7.82
CA GLY A 147 29.94 7.99 -6.53
C GLY A 147 28.42 7.85 -6.31
N ARG A 148 27.59 8.10 -7.32
CA ARG A 148 26.16 7.78 -7.32
C ARG A 148 25.96 6.44 -8.01
N LEU A 149 25.41 5.50 -7.25
CA LEU A 149 25.11 4.16 -7.73
C LEU A 149 23.68 4.12 -8.28
N SER A 150 23.54 3.65 -9.51
CA SER A 150 22.27 3.38 -10.17
C SER A 150 22.20 1.88 -10.49
N GLY A 151 20.98 1.35 -10.65
CA GLY A 151 20.77 -0.04 -11.00
C GLY A 151 19.56 -0.23 -11.92
N THR A 152 19.57 -1.32 -12.67
CA THR A 152 18.43 -1.77 -13.46
C THR A 152 18.43 -3.29 -13.58
N TRP A 153 17.23 -3.86 -13.71
CA TRP A 153 17.05 -5.28 -13.94
C TRP A 153 16.84 -5.55 -15.43
N PHE A 154 17.43 -6.63 -15.92
CA PHE A 154 17.17 -7.19 -17.24
C PHE A 154 16.55 -8.57 -17.08
N THR A 155 15.63 -8.89 -17.99
CA THR A 155 14.99 -10.21 -18.03
C THR A 155 14.82 -10.70 -19.46
N GLY A 156 14.81 -12.02 -19.63
CA GLY A 156 14.54 -12.70 -20.90
C GLY A 156 14.09 -14.14 -20.65
N PRO A 157 13.77 -14.93 -21.69
CA PRO A 157 13.51 -16.35 -21.51
C PRO A 157 14.76 -17.07 -20.98
N ALA A 158 14.58 -18.20 -20.30
CA ALA A 158 15.71 -19.04 -19.89
C ALA A 158 16.61 -19.37 -21.11
N GLY A 159 17.92 -19.29 -20.92
CA GLY A 159 18.87 -19.50 -22.01
C GLY A 159 19.09 -18.29 -22.93
N ALA A 160 18.43 -17.15 -22.71
CA ALA A 160 18.60 -15.98 -23.57
C ALA A 160 20.07 -15.51 -23.66
N GLU A 161 20.54 -15.30 -24.88
CA GLU A 161 21.77 -14.56 -25.15
C GLU A 161 21.63 -13.09 -24.68
N PRO A 162 22.73 -12.34 -24.49
CA PRO A 162 22.65 -10.97 -23.99
C PRO A 162 21.73 -10.06 -24.82
N GLY A 163 21.75 -10.19 -26.15
CA GLY A 163 20.87 -9.44 -27.06
C GLY A 163 19.39 -9.85 -27.00
N GLY A 164 19.06 -10.98 -26.36
CA GLY A 164 17.70 -11.44 -26.09
C GLY A 164 17.16 -10.98 -24.73
N MET A 165 17.96 -10.27 -23.93
CA MET A 165 17.54 -9.69 -22.66
C MET A 165 16.88 -8.33 -22.90
N THR A 166 15.79 -8.06 -22.18
CA THR A 166 15.08 -6.77 -22.20
C THR A 166 15.20 -6.12 -20.84
N GLN A 167 15.44 -4.80 -20.81
CA GLN A 167 15.40 -4.02 -19.58
C GLN A 167 13.99 -4.12 -18.99
N ALA A 168 13.91 -4.60 -17.76
CA ALA A 168 12.66 -4.96 -17.08
C ALA A 168 12.22 -3.90 -16.08
N THR A 169 13.12 -2.99 -15.69
CA THR A 169 12.82 -1.85 -14.82
C THR A 169 13.53 -0.60 -15.34
N GLY A 170 12.97 0.59 -15.10
CA GLY A 170 13.72 1.84 -15.26
C GLY A 170 15.05 1.81 -14.49
N ALA A 171 16.00 2.67 -14.87
CA ALA A 171 17.19 2.89 -14.06
C ALA A 171 16.79 3.64 -12.78
N TYR A 172 17.18 3.14 -11.62
CA TYR A 172 16.84 3.74 -10.33
C TYR A 172 18.06 3.87 -9.43
N ARG A 173 18.02 4.83 -8.51
CA ARG A 173 19.08 5.05 -7.55
C ARG A 173 19.19 3.89 -6.56
N VAL A 174 20.40 3.41 -6.35
CA VAL A 174 20.72 2.31 -5.44
C VAL A 174 21.54 2.80 -4.25
N LEU A 175 21.22 2.32 -3.06
CA LEU A 175 22.06 2.50 -1.88
C LEU A 175 23.08 1.36 -1.77
N ARG A 176 24.34 1.71 -1.47
CA ARG A 176 25.50 0.81 -1.60
C ARG A 176 25.37 -0.50 -0.83
N ASN A 177 24.67 -0.51 0.30
CA ASN A 177 24.61 -1.62 1.26
C ASN A 177 23.17 -2.11 1.52
N GLN A 178 22.19 -1.67 0.71
CA GLN A 178 20.79 -2.07 0.84
C GLN A 178 20.47 -3.23 -0.11
N PRO A 179 19.71 -4.23 0.35
CA PRO A 179 19.22 -5.28 -0.52
C PRO A 179 18.37 -4.74 -1.67
N LEU A 180 18.55 -5.34 -2.84
CA LEU A 180 17.78 -5.06 -4.04
C LEU A 180 16.89 -6.25 -4.36
N THR A 181 15.61 -6.01 -4.59
CA THR A 181 14.61 -7.05 -4.84
C THR A 181 13.92 -6.83 -6.17
N LEU A 182 13.78 -7.90 -6.93
CA LEU A 182 12.96 -7.99 -8.14
C LEU A 182 11.84 -9.00 -7.91
N VAL A 183 10.61 -8.59 -8.18
CA VAL A 183 9.50 -9.52 -8.41
C VAL A 183 9.08 -9.44 -9.86
N ASP A 184 8.90 -10.62 -10.44
CA ASP A 184 8.54 -10.76 -11.83
C ASP A 184 7.45 -11.82 -12.03
N ALA A 185 6.65 -11.67 -13.09
CA ALA A 185 5.52 -12.53 -13.44
C ALA A 185 5.66 -12.99 -14.90
N PRO A 186 6.52 -14.00 -15.18
CA PRO A 186 6.70 -14.49 -16.54
C PRO A 186 5.38 -15.06 -17.12
N ASP A 187 5.15 -14.79 -18.40
CA ASP A 187 4.06 -15.34 -19.22
C ASP A 187 2.63 -15.22 -18.67
N GLY A 188 2.36 -14.23 -17.81
CA GLY A 188 1.03 -13.99 -17.25
C GLY A 188 0.48 -15.16 -16.41
N GLY A 189 1.35 -16.08 -16.01
CA GLY A 189 0.99 -17.27 -15.25
C GLY A 189 0.72 -16.96 -13.77
N ALA A 190 0.09 -17.92 -13.08
CA ALA A 190 -0.20 -17.87 -11.64
C ALA A 190 1.04 -18.00 -10.74
N SER A 191 2.25 -18.05 -11.31
CA SER A 191 3.51 -18.19 -10.58
C SER A 191 4.48 -17.10 -11.01
N GLY A 192 5.09 -16.45 -10.02
CA GLY A 192 6.14 -15.46 -10.22
C GLY A 192 7.53 -16.01 -9.98
N LEU A 193 8.50 -15.10 -10.05
CA LEU A 193 9.83 -15.29 -9.47
C LEU A 193 10.17 -14.12 -8.55
N LEU A 194 11.03 -14.40 -7.58
CA LEU A 194 11.60 -13.45 -6.65
C LEU A 194 13.12 -13.57 -6.70
N VAL A 195 13.81 -12.45 -6.90
CA VAL A 195 15.27 -12.34 -6.80
C VAL A 195 15.61 -11.27 -5.78
N VAL A 196 16.49 -11.59 -4.83
CA VAL A 196 16.98 -10.66 -3.81
C VAL A 196 18.50 -10.70 -3.79
N VAL A 197 19.13 -9.53 -3.88
CA VAL A 197 20.58 -9.36 -3.91
C VAL A 197 20.99 -8.46 -2.75
N GLY A 198 21.57 -9.07 -1.72
CA GLY A 198 22.11 -8.43 -0.52
C GLY A 198 23.63 -8.60 -0.38
N LEU A 199 24.13 -8.29 0.82
CA LEU A 199 25.54 -8.46 1.18
C LEU A 199 25.80 -9.90 1.65
N PRO A 200 27.04 -10.40 1.60
CA PRO A 200 27.38 -11.73 2.08
C PRO A 200 26.92 -11.94 3.54
N GLY A 201 26.29 -13.08 3.80
CA GLY A 201 25.70 -13.41 5.10
C GLY A 201 24.24 -12.98 5.27
N ASP A 202 23.68 -12.20 4.34
CA ASP A 202 22.24 -11.93 4.31
C ASP A 202 21.47 -13.23 3.99
N THR A 203 20.41 -13.51 4.74
CA THR A 203 19.42 -14.54 4.40
C THR A 203 18.10 -13.89 4.05
N VAL A 204 17.29 -14.58 3.25
CA VAL A 204 16.05 -14.04 2.71
C VAL A 204 14.91 -14.98 3.07
N GLU A 205 13.90 -14.43 3.72
CA GLU A 205 12.62 -15.07 3.96
C GLU A 205 11.54 -14.32 3.20
N TYR A 206 10.49 -15.04 2.78
CA TYR A 206 9.31 -14.42 2.22
C TYR A 206 8.05 -15.10 2.72
N VAL A 207 6.94 -14.35 2.72
CA VAL A 207 5.62 -14.88 3.02
C VAL A 207 5.04 -15.47 1.74
N ALA A 208 4.98 -16.80 1.66
CA ALA A 208 4.46 -17.54 0.51
C ALA A 208 2.94 -17.54 0.43
N GLY A 209 2.26 -17.29 1.56
CA GLY A 209 0.82 -17.18 1.64
C GLY A 209 0.35 -17.04 3.09
N THR A 210 -0.93 -16.74 3.26
CA THR A 210 -1.58 -16.76 4.57
C THR A 210 -2.79 -17.69 4.50
N THR A 211 -2.72 -18.82 5.20
CA THR A 211 -3.87 -19.71 5.33
C THR A 211 -4.76 -19.22 6.48
N VAL A 212 -6.07 -19.27 6.28
CA VAL A 212 -7.06 -18.87 7.29
C VAL A 212 -7.89 -20.09 7.66
N THR A 213 -7.88 -20.47 8.94
CA THR A 213 -8.68 -21.59 9.43
C THR A 213 -10.17 -21.23 9.46
N ALA A 214 -11.05 -22.23 9.57
CA ALA A 214 -12.49 -22.00 9.71
C ALA A 214 -12.85 -21.21 10.99
N ALA A 215 -11.95 -21.12 11.97
CA ALA A 215 -12.12 -20.28 13.15
C ALA A 215 -11.72 -18.80 12.92
N GLY A 216 -11.30 -18.43 11.71
CA GLY A 216 -10.74 -17.10 11.43
C GLY A 216 -9.35 -16.91 12.05
N THR A 217 -8.60 -17.99 12.27
CA THR A 217 -7.21 -17.87 12.73
C THR A 217 -6.28 -17.84 11.54
N GLU A 218 -5.41 -16.85 11.49
CA GLU A 218 -4.43 -16.69 10.43
C GLU A 218 -3.14 -17.45 10.74
N GLN A 219 -2.65 -18.18 9.75
CA GLN A 219 -1.35 -18.83 9.80
C GLN A 219 -0.54 -18.39 8.58
N VAL A 220 0.52 -17.64 8.84
CA VAL A 220 1.42 -17.12 7.82
C VAL A 220 2.44 -18.19 7.46
N ASP A 221 2.49 -18.58 6.19
CA ASP A 221 3.51 -19.48 5.65
C ASP A 221 4.74 -18.66 5.26
N ARG A 222 5.76 -18.67 6.13
CA ARG A 222 7.06 -18.06 5.85
C ARG A 222 8.02 -19.13 5.35
N ARG A 223 8.67 -18.83 4.23
CA ARG A 223 9.63 -19.72 3.59
C ARG A 223 10.96 -19.02 3.39
N GLN A 224 12.04 -19.76 3.58
CA GLN A 224 13.36 -19.30 3.20
C GLN A 224 13.49 -19.35 1.68
N LEU A 225 13.97 -18.26 1.07
CA LEU A 225 14.28 -18.22 -0.35
C LEU A 225 15.66 -18.87 -0.58
N PRO A 226 15.79 -19.86 -1.49
CA PRO A 226 17.08 -20.51 -1.75
C PRO A 226 18.12 -19.50 -2.24
N GLY A 227 19.32 -19.53 -1.65
CA GLY A 227 20.36 -18.58 -1.96
C GLY A 227 21.71 -18.89 -1.31
N ALA A 228 22.74 -18.19 -1.76
CA ALA A 228 24.09 -18.23 -1.24
C ALA A 228 24.72 -16.83 -1.30
N ASP A 229 25.65 -16.56 -0.38
CA ASP A 229 26.45 -15.33 -0.34
C ASP A 229 25.62 -14.02 -0.44
N GLY A 230 24.47 -14.00 0.24
CA GLY A 230 23.58 -12.83 0.26
C GLY A 230 22.70 -12.68 -0.97
N ALA A 231 22.78 -13.57 -1.95
CA ALA A 231 21.90 -13.58 -3.11
C ALA A 231 20.96 -14.80 -3.08
N ALA A 232 19.66 -14.55 -3.16
CA ALA A 232 18.64 -15.58 -3.15
C ALA A 232 17.67 -15.39 -4.32
N ALA A 233 17.24 -16.51 -4.91
CA ALA A 233 16.31 -16.49 -6.03
C ALA A 233 15.48 -17.77 -6.09
N GLY A 234 14.22 -17.63 -6.50
CA GLY A 234 13.33 -18.78 -6.64
C GLY A 234 12.00 -18.44 -7.27
N ALA A 235 11.27 -19.49 -7.65
CA ALA A 235 9.87 -19.37 -7.99
C ALA A 235 9.04 -19.01 -6.75
N ILE A 236 8.02 -18.20 -6.96
CA ILE A 236 6.99 -17.87 -5.97
C ILE A 236 5.62 -18.22 -6.55
N GLY A 237 4.60 -18.26 -5.69
CA GLY A 237 3.21 -18.36 -6.16
C GLY A 237 2.74 -17.07 -6.81
N ASP A 238 1.52 -16.66 -6.51
CA ASP A 238 0.93 -15.42 -7.06
C ASP A 238 1.79 -14.17 -6.69
N PRO A 239 2.36 -13.46 -7.67
CA PRO A 239 3.12 -12.22 -7.46
C PRO A 239 2.35 -11.13 -6.69
N ARG A 240 1.01 -11.10 -6.77
CA ARG A 240 0.15 -10.15 -6.05
C ARG A 240 0.33 -10.24 -4.55
N ALA A 241 0.64 -11.43 -4.03
CA ALA A 241 0.94 -11.59 -2.61
C ALA A 241 2.07 -10.64 -2.17
N LEU A 242 3.08 -10.39 -3.02
CA LEU A 242 4.24 -9.58 -2.66
C LEU A 242 4.09 -8.08 -2.95
N ALA A 243 3.08 -7.66 -3.72
CA ALA A 243 3.01 -6.29 -4.23
C ALA A 243 2.47 -5.24 -3.23
N GLY A 244 1.68 -5.66 -2.24
CA GLY A 244 0.98 -4.72 -1.35
C GLY A 244 1.74 -4.31 -0.07
N ARG A 245 2.70 -5.11 0.40
CA ARG A 245 3.49 -4.89 1.63
C ARG A 245 4.84 -5.60 1.52
N PRO A 246 5.89 -5.17 2.24
CA PRO A 246 7.13 -5.92 2.33
C PRO A 246 6.86 -7.29 2.97
N ARG A 247 6.60 -8.27 2.12
CA ARG A 247 6.46 -9.70 2.45
C ARG A 247 7.78 -10.44 2.29
N VAL A 248 8.86 -9.70 2.06
CA VAL A 248 10.21 -10.19 1.94
C VAL A 248 10.98 -9.58 3.10
N ALA A 249 11.57 -10.44 3.93
CA ALA A 249 12.43 -10.06 5.03
C ALA A 249 13.87 -10.44 4.67
N VAL A 250 14.77 -9.47 4.68
CA VAL A 250 16.20 -9.72 4.55
C VAL A 250 16.82 -9.64 5.94
N LEU A 251 17.42 -10.73 6.38
CA LEU A 251 18.02 -10.86 7.71
C LEU A 251 19.54 -10.75 7.59
N ARG A 252 20.14 -9.80 8.31
CA ARG A 252 21.59 -9.64 8.43
C ARG A 252 22.01 -9.93 9.86
N GLY A 253 22.75 -11.03 10.08
CA GLY A 253 23.10 -11.46 11.44
C GLY A 253 21.86 -11.73 12.31
N GLY A 254 20.78 -12.22 11.71
CA GLY A 254 19.50 -12.51 12.39
C GLY A 254 18.62 -11.28 12.66
N GLN A 255 19.01 -10.09 12.23
CA GLN A 255 18.20 -8.87 12.34
C GLN A 255 17.54 -8.54 11.01
N GLU A 256 16.24 -8.28 11.02
CA GLU A 256 15.51 -7.84 9.84
C GLU A 256 15.90 -6.41 9.44
N LEU A 257 16.26 -6.24 8.18
CA LEU A 257 16.59 -4.94 7.63
C LEU A 257 15.31 -4.16 7.36
N SER A 258 15.23 -2.94 7.88
CA SER A 258 14.06 -2.06 7.75
C SER A 258 13.93 -1.38 6.39
N SER A 259 14.94 -1.45 5.53
CA SER A 259 14.98 -0.75 4.25
C SER A 259 15.59 -1.63 3.17
N MET A 260 14.86 -1.74 2.07
CA MET A 260 15.22 -2.46 0.85
C MET A 260 14.59 -1.76 -0.34
N SER A 261 15.23 -1.85 -1.51
CA SER A 261 14.62 -1.38 -2.75
C SER A 261 13.85 -2.53 -3.39
N TYR A 262 12.57 -2.30 -3.67
CA TYR A 262 11.67 -3.28 -4.24
C TYR A 262 11.27 -2.82 -5.64
N ALA A 263 11.48 -3.68 -6.64
CA ALA A 263 11.13 -3.39 -8.02
C ALA A 263 10.19 -4.47 -8.56
N LEU A 264 9.14 -4.02 -9.26
CA LEU A 264 8.31 -4.86 -10.11
C LEU A 264 8.76 -4.67 -11.55
N THR A 265 8.76 -5.74 -12.33
CA THR A 265 8.82 -5.59 -13.80
C THR A 265 7.51 -5.04 -14.33
N ASP A 266 7.51 -4.41 -15.51
CA ASP A 266 6.27 -3.93 -16.16
C ASP A 266 5.19 -5.03 -16.27
N ARG A 267 5.62 -6.29 -16.53
CA ARG A 267 4.71 -7.44 -16.60
C ARG A 267 4.17 -7.86 -15.23
N ALA A 268 4.99 -7.83 -14.19
CA ALA A 268 4.51 -8.07 -12.83
C ALA A 268 3.59 -6.96 -12.35
N GLU A 269 3.90 -5.70 -12.66
CA GLU A 269 3.02 -4.57 -12.36
C GLU A 269 1.69 -4.72 -13.10
N ALA A 270 1.70 -5.00 -14.41
CA ALA A 270 0.47 -5.24 -15.16
C ALA A 270 -0.35 -6.40 -14.58
N PHE A 271 0.31 -7.49 -14.17
CA PHE A 271 -0.35 -8.63 -13.53
C PHE A 271 -0.96 -8.29 -12.17
N VAL A 272 -0.23 -7.51 -11.36
CA VAL A 272 -0.68 -7.01 -10.06
C VAL A 272 -1.88 -6.07 -10.23
N GLN A 273 -1.83 -5.19 -11.22
CA GLN A 273 -2.87 -4.21 -11.52
C GLN A 273 -4.03 -4.79 -12.32
N ALA A 274 -3.92 -6.01 -12.84
CA ALA A 274 -4.98 -6.67 -13.56
C ALA A 274 -6.26 -6.72 -12.69
N PRO A 275 -7.45 -6.57 -13.30
CA PRO A 275 -8.71 -6.68 -12.56
C PRO A 275 -8.84 -8.02 -11.82
N VAL A 276 -9.37 -7.95 -10.61
CA VAL A 276 -9.76 -9.12 -9.82
C VAL A 276 -11.12 -9.59 -10.32
N GLU A 277 -11.13 -10.72 -11.02
CA GLU A 277 -12.33 -11.37 -11.57
C GLU A 277 -12.25 -12.89 -11.33
N PRO A 278 -13.39 -13.59 -11.23
CA PRO A 278 -14.76 -13.05 -11.27
C PRO A 278 -15.15 -12.33 -9.97
N LEU A 279 -15.94 -11.26 -10.07
CA LEU A 279 -16.59 -10.59 -8.94
C LEU A 279 -18.09 -10.90 -8.88
N ALA A 280 -18.56 -11.44 -7.75
CA ALA A 280 -19.99 -11.60 -7.51
C ALA A 280 -20.63 -10.28 -7.07
N ASP A 281 -21.68 -9.86 -7.77
CA ASP A 281 -22.47 -8.67 -7.45
C ASP A 281 -23.96 -9.03 -7.34
N PRO A 282 -24.37 -9.73 -6.27
CA PRO A 282 -25.75 -10.20 -6.11
C PRO A 282 -26.77 -9.06 -5.97
N ARG A 283 -26.31 -7.82 -5.77
CA ARG A 283 -27.14 -6.65 -5.49
C ARG A 283 -27.14 -5.62 -6.63
N GLY A 284 -26.43 -5.88 -7.73
CA GLY A 284 -26.34 -4.96 -8.87
C GLY A 284 -25.75 -3.60 -8.51
N LEU A 285 -24.72 -3.60 -7.67
CA LEU A 285 -24.05 -2.41 -7.13
C LEU A 285 -22.87 -1.95 -7.99
N ARG A 286 -22.35 -2.80 -8.89
CA ARG A 286 -21.27 -2.43 -9.81
C ARG A 286 -21.71 -1.24 -10.67
N GLY A 287 -20.80 -0.30 -10.89
CA GLY A 287 -21.08 0.97 -11.58
C GLY A 287 -21.68 2.07 -10.69
N ARG A 288 -22.00 1.82 -9.41
CA ARG A 288 -22.37 2.87 -8.44
C ARG A 288 -21.17 3.70 -7.96
N VAL A 289 -19.97 3.18 -8.15
CA VAL A 289 -18.68 3.79 -7.78
C VAL A 289 -17.71 3.65 -8.96
N SER A 290 -16.56 4.32 -8.90
CA SER A 290 -15.52 4.10 -9.89
C SER A 290 -14.99 2.67 -9.84
N GLU A 291 -14.77 2.07 -11.00
CA GLU A 291 -14.18 0.74 -11.12
C GLU A 291 -12.77 0.71 -10.50
N GLU A 292 -12.03 1.82 -10.58
CA GLU A 292 -10.72 1.98 -9.94
C GLU A 292 -10.76 1.80 -8.42
N LEU A 293 -11.72 2.42 -7.71
CA LEU A 293 -11.87 2.26 -6.26
C LEU A 293 -12.21 0.80 -5.91
N LEU A 294 -13.13 0.20 -6.67
CA LEU A 294 -13.54 -1.19 -6.49
C LEU A 294 -12.35 -2.14 -6.67
N GLN A 295 -11.64 -2.04 -7.79
CA GLN A 295 -10.50 -2.90 -8.11
C GLN A 295 -9.32 -2.67 -7.16
N SER A 296 -9.03 -1.43 -6.78
CA SER A 296 -8.00 -1.14 -5.78
C SER A 296 -8.32 -1.80 -4.42
N THR A 297 -9.59 -1.80 -4.01
CA THR A 297 -10.02 -2.43 -2.75
C THR A 297 -9.88 -3.95 -2.83
N LEU A 298 -10.32 -4.55 -3.94
CA LEU A 298 -10.21 -5.98 -4.20
C LEU A 298 -8.75 -6.43 -4.25
N ARG A 299 -7.90 -5.75 -5.02
CA ARG A 299 -6.46 -6.03 -5.13
C ARG A 299 -5.78 -5.95 -3.77
N SER A 300 -6.09 -4.93 -2.97
CA SER A 300 -5.56 -4.79 -1.61
C SER A 300 -5.93 -6.00 -0.74
N ALA A 301 -7.19 -6.43 -0.78
CA ALA A 301 -7.67 -7.57 0.01
C ALA A 301 -7.05 -8.91 -0.44
N VAL A 302 -6.96 -9.14 -1.75
CA VAL A 302 -6.34 -10.34 -2.34
C VAL A 302 -4.84 -10.40 -2.04
N SER A 303 -4.14 -9.28 -2.22
CA SER A 303 -2.69 -9.17 -1.95
C SER A 303 -2.35 -9.38 -0.46
N LEU A 304 -3.29 -9.06 0.44
CA LEU A 304 -3.10 -9.26 1.88
C LEU A 304 -3.09 -10.74 2.31
N TYR A 305 -3.60 -11.65 1.50
CA TYR A 305 -3.59 -13.08 1.84
C TYR A 305 -2.93 -13.96 0.78
N GLY A 306 -2.60 -13.40 -0.39
CA GLY A 306 -2.12 -14.18 -1.54
C GLY A 306 -3.19 -15.17 -2.02
N ILE A 307 -4.46 -14.73 -2.03
CA ILE A 307 -5.58 -15.57 -2.41
C ILE A 307 -5.61 -15.75 -3.92
N ASP A 308 -5.65 -16.99 -4.36
CA ASP A 308 -6.00 -17.32 -5.73
C ASP A 308 -7.51 -17.07 -5.94
N THR A 309 -7.84 -16.22 -6.91
CA THR A 309 -9.22 -15.84 -7.22
C THR A 309 -10.02 -16.96 -7.85
N ASP A 310 -9.37 -17.99 -8.39
CA ASP A 310 -10.04 -19.16 -8.95
C ASP A 310 -10.68 -20.03 -7.87
N VAL A 311 -10.19 -19.95 -6.62
CA VAL A 311 -10.74 -20.68 -5.47
C VAL A 311 -11.61 -19.83 -4.55
N SER A 312 -11.68 -18.53 -4.78
CA SER A 312 -12.41 -17.60 -3.91
C SER A 312 -12.95 -16.42 -4.71
N THR A 313 -14.25 -16.45 -5.05
CA THR A 313 -14.94 -15.35 -5.72
C THR A 313 -15.25 -14.24 -4.71
N PRO A 314 -14.66 -13.03 -4.86
CA PRO A 314 -15.03 -11.89 -4.04
C PRO A 314 -16.49 -11.50 -4.24
N VAL A 315 -17.10 -10.88 -3.23
CA VAL A 315 -18.49 -10.40 -3.27
C VAL A 315 -18.55 -8.91 -3.00
N LEU A 316 -19.24 -8.15 -3.87
CA LEU A 316 -19.58 -6.75 -3.62
C LEU A 316 -20.81 -6.68 -2.70
N LEU A 317 -20.60 -6.20 -1.48
CA LEU A 317 -21.62 -6.17 -0.42
C LEU A 317 -22.27 -4.79 -0.28
N ALA A 318 -21.47 -3.73 -0.43
CA ALA A 318 -21.98 -2.37 -0.50
C ALA A 318 -21.18 -1.49 -1.44
N ALA A 319 -21.87 -0.56 -2.11
CA ALA A 319 -21.24 0.49 -2.89
C ALA A 319 -22.12 1.74 -2.89
N ALA A 320 -21.52 2.89 -2.65
CA ALA A 320 -22.21 4.17 -2.84
C ALA A 320 -21.22 5.27 -3.22
N PRO A 321 -21.64 6.23 -4.07
CA PRO A 321 -20.85 7.42 -4.30
C PRO A 321 -20.71 8.24 -3.00
N SER A 322 -19.71 9.10 -2.95
CA SER A 322 -19.68 10.18 -1.95
C SER A 322 -20.79 11.19 -2.24
N SER A 323 -21.21 11.95 -1.22
CA SER A 323 -22.30 12.93 -1.37
C SER A 323 -21.95 14.10 -2.29
N ASP A 324 -20.66 14.35 -2.53
CA ASP A 324 -20.16 15.33 -3.49
C ASP A 324 -19.97 14.77 -4.91
N GLY A 325 -20.20 13.47 -5.12
CA GLY A 325 -20.00 12.77 -6.39
C GLY A 325 -18.53 12.60 -6.81
N GLN A 326 -17.59 13.03 -5.97
CA GLN A 326 -16.16 13.06 -6.25
C GLN A 326 -15.41 11.92 -5.55
N GLY A 327 -16.04 10.75 -5.46
CA GLY A 327 -15.50 9.63 -4.70
C GLY A 327 -16.55 8.58 -4.41
N GLY A 328 -16.19 7.64 -3.54
CA GLY A 328 -17.05 6.50 -3.26
C GLY A 328 -16.65 5.74 -2.01
N THR A 329 -17.48 4.77 -1.68
CA THR A 329 -17.22 3.79 -0.65
C THR A 329 -17.66 2.44 -1.16
N VAL A 330 -16.82 1.42 -0.99
CA VAL A 330 -17.11 0.04 -1.34
C VAL A 330 -16.82 -0.85 -0.15
N LEU A 331 -17.71 -1.81 0.12
CA LEU A 331 -17.49 -2.92 1.04
C LEU A 331 -17.49 -4.19 0.20
N VAL A 332 -16.36 -4.90 0.20
CA VAL A 332 -16.19 -6.18 -0.45
C VAL A 332 -15.92 -7.25 0.60
N GLY A 333 -16.33 -8.48 0.32
CA GLY A 333 -16.02 -9.63 1.15
C GLY A 333 -15.29 -10.71 0.36
N LEU A 334 -14.41 -11.45 1.04
CA LEU A 334 -13.76 -12.66 0.54
C LEU A 334 -14.15 -13.84 1.43
N THR A 335 -14.41 -15.00 0.82
CA THR A 335 -14.60 -16.26 1.54
C THR A 335 -13.40 -17.16 1.24
N PHE A 336 -12.66 -17.56 2.27
CA PHE A 336 -11.53 -18.48 2.13
C PHE A 336 -12.01 -19.91 1.87
N PRO A 337 -11.14 -20.81 1.35
CA PRO A 337 -11.49 -22.23 1.20
C PRO A 337 -11.97 -22.93 2.49
N SER A 338 -11.59 -22.42 3.66
CA SER A 338 -12.05 -22.90 4.96
C SER A 338 -13.45 -22.43 5.36
N GLY A 339 -14.09 -21.58 4.55
CA GLY A 339 -15.37 -20.93 4.83
C GLY A 339 -15.27 -19.67 5.68
N ALA A 340 -14.10 -19.39 6.28
CA ALA A 340 -13.84 -18.12 6.97
C ALA A 340 -14.00 -16.94 6.01
N THR A 341 -14.21 -15.74 6.54
CA THR A 341 -14.45 -14.54 5.71
C THR A 341 -13.55 -13.37 6.09
N LEU A 342 -13.29 -12.50 5.12
CA LEU A 342 -12.63 -11.20 5.30
C LEU A 342 -13.55 -10.13 4.74
N LEU A 343 -13.69 -9.01 5.44
CA LEU A 343 -14.31 -7.80 4.90
C LEU A 343 -13.23 -6.76 4.62
N SER A 344 -13.30 -6.13 3.46
CA SER A 344 -12.44 -5.00 3.10
C SER A 344 -13.30 -3.83 2.67
N VAL A 345 -12.90 -2.64 3.08
CA VAL A 345 -13.54 -1.41 2.66
C VAL A 345 -12.52 -0.47 2.05
N GLY A 346 -12.84 0.00 0.84
CA GLY A 346 -12.20 1.15 0.25
C GLY A 346 -13.09 2.38 0.34
N SER A 347 -12.47 3.52 0.59
CA SER A 347 -13.07 4.82 0.32
C SER A 347 -12.11 5.70 -0.45
N SER A 348 -12.66 6.50 -1.37
CA SER A 348 -11.91 7.55 -2.05
C SER A 348 -12.57 8.88 -1.78
N ALA A 349 -11.74 9.90 -1.61
CA ALA A 349 -12.14 11.29 -1.67
C ALA A 349 -11.21 11.99 -2.65
N VAL A 350 -11.76 12.67 -3.65
CA VAL A 350 -10.96 13.54 -4.51
C VAL A 350 -10.60 14.77 -3.70
N THR A 351 -9.44 14.69 -3.05
CA THR A 351 -8.64 15.86 -2.68
C THR A 351 -7.79 16.26 -3.89
N SER A 352 -7.06 17.37 -3.81
CA SER A 352 -6.09 17.76 -4.85
C SER A 352 -5.10 16.66 -5.21
N ASP A 353 -4.90 15.70 -4.30
CA ASP A 353 -3.87 14.67 -4.37
C ASP A 353 -4.46 13.27 -4.64
N GLN A 354 -5.77 13.15 -4.94
CA GLN A 354 -6.50 11.89 -5.15
C GLN A 354 -6.04 10.75 -4.22
N SER A 355 -6.58 10.71 -2.99
CA SER A 355 -6.25 9.63 -2.06
C SER A 355 -7.36 8.58 -2.00
N SER A 356 -6.99 7.32 -2.25
CA SER A 356 -7.80 6.16 -1.89
C SER A 356 -7.25 5.52 -0.62
N VAL A 357 -8.12 5.25 0.35
CA VAL A 357 -7.77 4.55 1.58
C VAL A 357 -8.54 3.24 1.62
N SER A 358 -7.82 2.13 1.78
CA SER A 358 -8.40 0.80 2.01
C SER A 358 -8.11 0.36 3.44
N THR A 359 -9.10 -0.21 4.11
CA THR A 359 -9.02 -0.78 5.46
C THR A 359 -9.67 -2.15 5.46
N HIS A 360 -9.11 -3.09 6.23
CA HIS A 360 -9.55 -4.48 6.25
C HIS A 360 -9.99 -4.83 7.68
N THR A 361 -10.90 -5.79 7.81
CA THR A 361 -11.15 -6.45 9.10
C THR A 361 -10.06 -7.45 9.40
N GLY A 362 -9.99 -7.88 10.67
CA GLY A 362 -9.53 -9.24 10.96
C GLY A 362 -10.42 -10.28 10.27
N THR A 363 -9.89 -11.48 10.07
CA THR A 363 -10.67 -12.60 9.55
C THR A 363 -11.76 -13.02 10.54
N GLN A 364 -12.90 -13.46 10.01
CA GLN A 364 -14.05 -13.94 10.78
C GLN A 364 -14.21 -15.44 10.59
N PRO A 365 -14.68 -16.18 11.62
CA PRO A 365 -14.99 -17.59 11.50
C PRO A 365 -15.95 -17.89 10.36
N ALA A 366 -15.88 -19.12 9.86
CA ALA A 366 -16.84 -19.66 8.92
C ALA A 366 -18.24 -19.64 9.51
N GLY A 367 -19.24 -19.37 8.65
CA GLY A 367 -20.61 -19.23 9.09
C GLY A 367 -21.53 -18.88 7.93
N THR A 368 -22.44 -17.94 8.18
CA THR A 368 -23.40 -17.45 7.17
C THR A 368 -22.67 -16.96 5.91
N PRO A 369 -23.10 -17.37 4.70
CA PRO A 369 -22.55 -16.86 3.44
C PRO A 369 -22.58 -15.33 3.40
N LEU A 370 -21.53 -14.71 2.84
CA LEU A 370 -21.39 -13.25 2.80
C LEU A 370 -22.62 -12.48 2.27
N PRO A 371 -23.31 -12.91 1.18
CA PRO A 371 -24.50 -12.21 0.71
C PRO A 371 -25.66 -12.17 1.73
N ASP A 372 -25.71 -13.16 2.62
CA ASP A 372 -26.76 -13.37 3.61
C ASP A 372 -26.41 -12.77 4.99
N GLN A 373 -25.18 -12.26 5.15
CA GLN A 373 -24.76 -11.60 6.39
C GLN A 373 -25.39 -10.19 6.51
N VAL A 374 -25.79 -9.83 7.73
CA VAL A 374 -26.22 -8.47 8.08
C VAL A 374 -25.04 -7.74 8.70
N LEU A 375 -24.56 -6.70 8.03
CA LEU A 375 -23.30 -6.00 8.31
C LEU A 375 -23.53 -4.50 8.43
N ALA A 376 -22.87 -3.90 9.41
CA ALA A 376 -22.73 -2.45 9.57
C ALA A 376 -21.28 -2.10 9.94
N VAL A 377 -20.57 -1.51 9.00
CA VAL A 377 -19.11 -1.28 9.05
C VAL A 377 -18.80 0.21 9.08
N PRO A 378 -18.17 0.75 10.14
CA PRO A 378 -17.84 2.16 10.28
C PRO A 378 -16.60 2.55 9.47
N LEU A 379 -16.61 3.76 8.91
CA LEU A 379 -15.67 4.27 7.92
C LEU A 379 -15.47 5.77 8.08
N GLY A 380 -14.68 6.19 9.08
CA GLY A 380 -14.26 7.59 9.22
C GLY A 380 -15.40 8.61 9.17
N GLY A 381 -16.53 8.34 9.84
CA GLY A 381 -17.74 9.18 9.82
C GLY A 381 -18.84 8.72 8.84
N ARG A 382 -18.63 7.61 8.14
CA ARG A 382 -19.64 6.89 7.35
C ARG A 382 -19.86 5.49 7.92
N VAL A 383 -20.95 4.84 7.51
CA VAL A 383 -21.22 3.42 7.78
C VAL A 383 -21.66 2.75 6.49
N ALA A 384 -20.92 1.71 6.07
CA ALA A 384 -21.34 0.82 4.98
C ALA A 384 -22.26 -0.28 5.53
N LEU A 385 -23.35 -0.54 4.82
CA LEU A 385 -24.44 -1.41 5.24
C LEU A 385 -24.70 -2.48 4.18
N SER A 386 -24.83 -3.73 4.61
CA SER A 386 -25.26 -4.85 3.79
C SER A 386 -26.22 -5.69 4.62
N GLY A 387 -27.50 -5.74 4.26
CA GLY A 387 -28.53 -6.47 5.02
C GLY A 387 -29.47 -7.27 4.13
N PRO A 388 -30.67 -7.67 4.62
CA PRO A 388 -31.65 -8.41 3.84
C PRO A 388 -31.99 -7.71 2.52
N ALA A 389 -32.12 -8.46 1.42
CA ALA A 389 -32.30 -7.89 0.07
C ALA A 389 -33.58 -7.06 -0.10
N ASP A 390 -34.59 -7.34 0.72
CA ASP A 390 -35.89 -6.65 0.82
C ASP A 390 -35.85 -5.40 1.72
N ALA A 391 -34.74 -5.13 2.42
CA ALA A 391 -34.58 -3.91 3.19
C ALA A 391 -34.45 -2.70 2.26
N VAL A 392 -35.29 -1.69 2.49
CA VAL A 392 -35.33 -0.43 1.72
C VAL A 392 -34.70 0.74 2.48
N SER A 393 -34.54 0.61 3.80
CA SER A 393 -33.88 1.61 4.62
C SER A 393 -33.18 0.98 5.82
N ALA A 394 -32.21 1.70 6.39
CA ALA A 394 -31.60 1.38 7.66
C ALA A 394 -31.54 2.59 8.58
N GLU A 395 -31.96 2.44 9.83
CA GLU A 395 -31.77 3.42 10.89
C GLU A 395 -30.42 3.16 11.57
N LEU A 396 -29.53 4.14 11.56
CA LEU A 396 -28.31 4.12 12.35
C LEU A 396 -28.64 4.63 13.75
N LEU A 397 -28.39 3.83 14.77
CA LEU A 397 -28.81 4.07 16.14
C LEU A 397 -27.63 4.52 17.01
N GLY A 398 -27.90 5.43 17.96
CA GLY A 398 -26.96 5.83 19.01
C GLY A 398 -26.92 4.84 20.17
N ALA A 399 -26.07 5.12 21.15
CA ALA A 399 -25.92 4.28 22.35
C ALA A 399 -27.20 4.21 23.20
N ASP A 400 -28.08 5.21 23.10
CA ASP A 400 -29.40 5.27 23.73
C ASP A 400 -30.51 4.59 22.90
N GLY A 401 -30.16 4.03 21.74
CA GLY A 401 -31.09 3.43 20.78
C GLY A 401 -31.87 4.45 19.94
N ALA A 402 -31.61 5.76 20.09
CA ALA A 402 -32.26 6.78 19.30
C ALA A 402 -31.72 6.78 17.85
N PRO A 403 -32.57 6.98 16.83
CA PRO A 403 -32.12 7.07 15.44
C PRO A 403 -31.31 8.35 15.22
N LEU A 404 -30.07 8.19 14.78
CA LEU A 404 -29.15 9.26 14.41
C LEU A 404 -29.30 9.67 12.95
N ALA A 405 -29.56 8.70 12.07
CA ALA A 405 -29.73 8.89 10.64
C ALA A 405 -30.53 7.74 10.05
N THR A 406 -31.20 8.00 8.92
CA THR A 406 -31.85 6.97 8.09
C THR A 406 -31.15 6.92 6.74
N VAL A 407 -30.69 5.74 6.36
CA VAL A 407 -29.96 5.49 5.12
C VAL A 407 -30.88 4.78 4.14
N PRO A 408 -31.13 5.31 2.93
CA PRO A 408 -31.85 4.58 1.90
C PRO A 408 -30.98 3.41 1.41
N LEU A 409 -31.61 2.26 1.20
CA LEU A 409 -30.94 1.04 0.73
C LEU A 409 -31.41 0.69 -0.68
N SER A 410 -30.48 0.18 -1.49
CA SER A 410 -30.74 -0.44 -2.78
C SER A 410 -30.43 -1.93 -2.64
N ALA A 411 -31.44 -2.79 -2.79
CA ALA A 411 -31.33 -4.24 -2.58
C ALA A 411 -30.66 -4.58 -1.23
N GLY A 412 -31.09 -3.93 -0.15
CA GLY A 412 -30.55 -4.13 1.20
C GLY A 412 -29.18 -3.54 1.48
N SER A 413 -28.61 -2.75 0.56
CA SER A 413 -27.26 -2.20 0.68
C SER A 413 -27.21 -0.68 0.55
N GLY A 414 -26.29 -0.04 1.27
CA GLY A 414 -26.13 1.41 1.22
C GLY A 414 -24.96 1.92 2.06
N VAL A 415 -24.69 3.22 1.96
CA VAL A 415 -23.68 3.88 2.80
C VAL A 415 -24.28 5.17 3.34
N GLY A 416 -24.29 5.31 4.66
CA GLY A 416 -24.78 6.50 5.36
C GLY A 416 -23.64 7.32 5.97
N THR A 417 -23.87 8.61 6.19
CA THR A 417 -23.00 9.43 7.06
C THR A 417 -23.53 9.39 8.49
N THR A 418 -22.63 9.20 9.46
CA THR A 418 -22.97 9.30 10.88
C THR A 418 -22.31 10.56 11.44
N GLY A 419 -23.11 11.57 11.75
CA GLY A 419 -22.61 12.80 12.40
C GLY A 419 -22.01 12.56 13.79
N SER A 420 -22.28 11.40 14.38
CA SER A 420 -21.79 10.87 15.66
C SER A 420 -21.42 9.39 15.52
N THR A 421 -20.97 8.73 16.59
CA THR A 421 -20.67 7.29 16.60
C THR A 421 -21.96 6.48 16.73
N ALA A 422 -22.44 5.92 15.62
CA ALA A 422 -23.52 4.93 15.65
C ALA A 422 -23.04 3.63 16.31
N THR A 423 -23.89 2.99 17.11
CA THR A 423 -23.60 1.74 17.82
C THR A 423 -24.35 0.55 17.20
N ALA A 424 -25.46 0.78 16.50
CA ALA A 424 -26.22 -0.25 15.82
C ALA A 424 -26.84 0.27 14.51
N ALA A 425 -27.27 -0.65 13.66
CA ALA A 425 -28.05 -0.41 12.46
C ALA A 425 -29.28 -1.32 12.44
N ARG A 426 -30.46 -0.74 12.22
CA ARG A 426 -31.74 -1.44 12.12
C ARG A 426 -32.27 -1.36 10.70
N PHE A 427 -32.38 -2.50 10.04
CA PHE A 427 -32.84 -2.65 8.66
C PHE A 427 -34.36 -2.78 8.62
N ARG A 428 -35.00 -2.04 7.71
CA ARG A 428 -36.46 -2.01 7.56
C ARG A 428 -36.92 -2.34 6.15
N GLY A 429 -38.01 -3.09 6.06
CA GLY A 429 -38.75 -3.34 4.83
C GLY A 429 -39.59 -2.14 4.40
N ALA A 430 -40.21 -2.24 3.21
CA ALA A 430 -41.03 -1.18 2.64
C ALA A 430 -42.27 -0.83 3.47
N ASP A 431 -42.78 -1.77 4.25
CA ASP A 431 -43.90 -1.60 5.19
C ASP A 431 -43.47 -1.09 6.58
N GLY A 432 -42.16 -0.80 6.76
CA GLY A 432 -41.59 -0.34 8.02
C GLY A 432 -41.26 -1.46 9.02
N THR A 433 -41.54 -2.72 8.69
CA THR A 433 -41.17 -3.87 9.54
C THR A 433 -39.66 -3.93 9.72
N VAL A 434 -39.22 -4.33 10.92
CA VAL A 434 -37.81 -4.54 11.21
C VAL A 434 -37.41 -5.92 10.71
N LEU A 435 -36.51 -5.97 9.73
CA LEU A 435 -36.04 -7.21 9.13
C LEU A 435 -34.81 -7.75 9.86
N ALA A 436 -33.94 -6.85 10.32
CA ALA A 436 -32.75 -7.19 11.10
C ALA A 436 -32.25 -5.99 11.92
N GLU A 437 -31.50 -6.27 12.98
CA GLU A 437 -30.75 -5.27 13.73
C GLU A 437 -29.36 -5.84 14.05
N VAL A 438 -28.30 -5.04 13.82
CA VAL A 438 -26.90 -5.45 14.04
C VAL A 438 -26.11 -4.34 14.70
N GLY A 439 -25.15 -4.69 15.57
CA GLY A 439 -24.19 -3.71 16.08
C GLY A 439 -23.25 -3.19 14.98
N VAL A 440 -22.90 -1.92 15.05
CA VAL A 440 -21.83 -1.35 14.20
C VAL A 440 -20.50 -1.88 14.73
N ARG A 441 -19.79 -2.68 13.93
CA ARG A 441 -18.53 -3.31 14.35
C ARG A 441 -17.36 -2.62 13.69
N GLU A 442 -16.45 -2.08 14.49
CA GLU A 442 -15.17 -1.59 13.97
C GLU A 442 -14.42 -2.72 13.29
N LEU A 443 -13.74 -2.39 12.19
CA LEU A 443 -12.82 -3.32 11.57
C LEU A 443 -11.62 -3.45 12.50
N GLY A 444 -11.29 -4.68 12.90
CA GLY A 444 -10.17 -4.93 13.81
C GLY A 444 -8.92 -4.19 13.32
N SER A 445 -8.38 -3.32 14.17
CA SER A 445 -7.20 -2.49 13.89
C SER A 445 -5.92 -3.29 13.86
#